data_AF-A0A8C5Y4R8-F1
#
_entry.id   AF-A0A8C5Y4R8-F1
#
_cell.length_a   1.000
_cell.length_b   1.000
_cell.length_c   1.000
_cell.angle_alpha   90.00
_cell.angle_beta   90.00
_cell.angle_gamma   90.00
#
_symmetry.space_group_name_H-M   'P 1'
#
loop_
_entity.id
_entity.type
_entity.pdbx_description
1 polymer ?
#
loop_
_entity_poly.entity_id
_entity_poly.type
_entity_poly.pdbx_seq_one_letter_code
_entity_poly.pdbx_strand_id
1 'polypeptide(L)'
;MRGARDVRWAAAGLSSVLRPSRSAEDSTNALVTVGNNAAFSVNQAIICELGGIPIVGNKINSPNPNIKEKALNALNNLSVNVENQIKIKVYINQVCEDVFSGSPNSVVQLAGLRLLTNMTVTNDHQHMFELHYRPVPGLLTGNGNTKVQVLKLLLNLSENPAMTEGLLGAQVDSSFLSLYDGHIAKEILLRVLMLFENINNCLRMEGYLVVQPIFTNGSLFFLFYGEECAQKIRALVHHHDAEVKEKAVTIIPTI
;
A
#
# COMPACT_ATOMS: atom_id res chain seq x y z
N MET A 1 -33.28 -11.63 -14.87
CA MET A 1 -32.81 -11.19 -16.22
C MET A 1 -31.67 -10.16 -16.21
N ARG A 2 -31.25 -9.56 -15.08
CA ARG A 2 -30.04 -8.69 -15.02
C ARG A 2 -28.73 -9.48 -15.10
N GLY A 3 -28.58 -10.54 -14.31
CA GLY A 3 -27.35 -11.35 -14.27
C GLY A 3 -26.87 -11.94 -15.61
N ALA A 4 -27.77 -12.27 -16.55
CA ALA A 4 -27.37 -12.81 -17.86
C ALA A 4 -26.84 -11.74 -18.83
N ARG A 5 -27.29 -10.47 -18.70
CA ARG A 5 -26.65 -9.34 -19.40
C ARG A 5 -25.31 -9.03 -18.75
N ASP A 6 -25.22 -9.25 -17.43
CA ASP A 6 -24.01 -8.94 -16.70
C ASP A 6 -22.83 -9.87 -17.06
N VAL A 7 -23.10 -11.17 -17.16
CA VAL A 7 -22.10 -12.16 -17.59
C VAL A 7 -21.62 -11.91 -19.03
N ARG A 8 -22.49 -11.42 -19.93
CA ARG A 8 -22.13 -11.19 -21.34
C ARG A 8 -21.16 -10.02 -21.53
N TRP A 9 -21.26 -8.94 -20.74
CA TRP A 9 -20.31 -7.84 -20.86
C TRP A 9 -18.94 -8.20 -20.27
N ALA A 10 -18.88 -9.01 -19.20
CA ALA A 10 -17.64 -9.45 -18.57
C ALA A 10 -16.82 -10.30 -19.55
N ALA A 11 -17.51 -11.24 -20.19
CA ALA A 11 -16.94 -12.09 -21.22
C ALA A 11 -16.45 -11.29 -22.44
N ALA A 12 -17.15 -10.23 -22.86
CA ALA A 12 -16.75 -9.40 -23.99
C ALA A 12 -15.45 -8.62 -23.72
N GLY A 13 -15.32 -8.00 -22.53
CA GLY A 13 -14.10 -7.31 -22.12
C GLY A 13 -12.91 -8.27 -21.93
N LEU A 14 -13.14 -9.46 -21.36
CA LEU A 14 -12.10 -10.47 -21.22
C LEU A 14 -11.69 -11.07 -22.56
N SER A 15 -12.63 -11.28 -23.49
CA SER A 15 -12.36 -11.81 -24.83
C SER A 15 -11.42 -10.91 -25.64
N SER A 16 -11.46 -9.59 -25.45
CA SER A 16 -10.53 -8.66 -26.11
C SER A 16 -9.14 -8.65 -25.46
N VAL A 17 -9.02 -8.84 -24.14
CA VAL A 17 -7.70 -9.03 -23.48
C VAL A 17 -7.08 -10.39 -23.84
N LEU A 18 -7.91 -11.43 -24.02
CA LEU A 18 -7.51 -12.80 -24.35
C LEU A 18 -7.00 -13.00 -25.76
N ARG A 19 -7.47 -12.19 -26.71
CA ARG A 19 -6.96 -12.24 -28.08
C ARG A 19 -5.51 -11.77 -28.08
N PRO A 20 -4.59 -12.45 -28.77
CA PRO A 20 -3.26 -11.91 -29.06
C PRO A 20 -3.43 -10.51 -29.64
N SER A 21 -3.15 -9.50 -28.82
CA SER A 21 -3.50 -8.12 -29.10
C SER A 21 -2.74 -7.66 -30.34
N ARG A 22 -3.46 -7.21 -31.38
CA ARG A 22 -2.85 -6.68 -32.60
C ARG A 22 -2.23 -5.29 -32.38
N SER A 23 -2.58 -4.58 -31.29
CA SER A 23 -2.01 -3.28 -30.90
C SER A 23 -1.95 -3.04 -29.37
N ALA A 24 -1.13 -2.08 -28.94
CA ALA A 24 -1.06 -1.64 -27.54
C ALA A 24 -2.32 -0.89 -27.07
N GLU A 25 -2.99 -0.22 -28.00
CA GLU A 25 -4.23 0.52 -27.76
C GLU A 25 -5.38 -0.43 -27.42
N ASP A 26 -5.54 -1.51 -28.19
CA ASP A 26 -6.56 -2.54 -27.92
C ASP A 26 -6.40 -3.15 -26.52
N SER A 27 -5.15 -3.47 -26.15
CA SER A 27 -4.83 -3.99 -24.81
C SER A 27 -5.21 -3.00 -23.72
N THR A 28 -4.91 -1.71 -23.91
CA THR A 28 -5.23 -0.65 -22.96
C THR A 28 -6.74 -0.51 -22.79
N ASN A 29 -7.49 -0.40 -23.88
CA ASN A 29 -8.95 -0.24 -23.86
C ASN A 29 -9.64 -1.43 -23.20
N ALA A 30 -9.13 -2.64 -23.44
CA ALA A 30 -9.63 -3.85 -22.82
C ALA A 30 -9.37 -3.86 -21.29
N LEU A 31 -8.17 -3.49 -20.85
CA LEU A 31 -7.84 -3.39 -19.41
C LEU A 31 -8.66 -2.31 -18.69
N VAL A 32 -8.88 -1.15 -19.32
CA VAL A 32 -9.77 -0.10 -18.79
C VAL A 32 -11.19 -0.65 -18.63
N THR A 33 -11.69 -1.36 -19.63
CA THR A 33 -13.01 -2.00 -19.58
C THR A 33 -13.11 -3.00 -18.43
N VAL A 34 -12.12 -3.90 -18.29
CA VAL A 34 -12.09 -4.87 -17.19
C VAL A 34 -12.01 -4.15 -15.83
N GLY A 35 -11.15 -3.14 -15.69
CA GLY A 35 -10.99 -2.38 -14.45
C GLY A 35 -12.26 -1.64 -14.03
N ASN A 36 -12.95 -0.97 -14.96
CA ASN A 36 -14.22 -0.29 -14.69
C ASN A 36 -15.31 -1.28 -14.26
N ASN A 37 -15.33 -2.46 -14.88
CA ASN A 37 -16.29 -3.49 -14.50
C ASN A 37 -15.97 -4.12 -13.14
N ALA A 38 -14.70 -4.33 -12.82
CA ALA A 38 -14.25 -4.83 -11.53
C ALA A 38 -14.55 -3.86 -10.36
N ALA A 39 -14.92 -2.60 -10.64
CA ALA A 39 -15.38 -1.68 -9.61
C ALA A 39 -16.73 -2.10 -8.96
N PHE A 40 -17.47 -3.01 -9.58
CA PHE A 40 -18.71 -3.56 -9.03
C PHE A 40 -18.46 -4.94 -8.42
N SER A 41 -18.90 -5.17 -7.18
CA SER A 41 -18.61 -6.40 -6.42
C SER A 41 -19.07 -7.69 -7.10
N VAL A 42 -20.27 -7.69 -7.69
CA VAL A 42 -20.82 -8.83 -8.46
C VAL A 42 -19.90 -9.24 -9.61
N ASN A 43 -19.27 -8.24 -10.23
CA ASN A 43 -18.44 -8.44 -11.41
C ASN A 43 -17.06 -8.99 -11.06
N GLN A 44 -16.57 -8.72 -9.85
CA GLN A 44 -15.27 -9.19 -9.38
C GLN A 44 -15.20 -10.72 -9.35
N ALA A 45 -16.26 -11.38 -8.87
CA ALA A 45 -16.37 -12.84 -8.85
C ALA A 45 -16.50 -13.41 -10.26
N ILE A 46 -17.38 -12.85 -11.09
CA ILE A 46 -17.58 -13.31 -12.49
C ILE A 46 -16.28 -13.21 -13.30
N ILE A 47 -15.57 -12.08 -13.21
CA ILE A 47 -14.30 -11.89 -13.92
C ILE A 47 -13.26 -12.93 -13.46
N CYS A 48 -13.24 -13.24 -12.16
CA CYS A 48 -12.37 -14.25 -11.59
C CYS A 48 -12.69 -15.67 -12.07
N GLU A 49 -13.98 -16.05 -12.11
CA GLU A 49 -14.47 -17.34 -12.62
C GLU A 49 -14.12 -17.53 -14.11
N LEU A 50 -14.18 -16.46 -14.89
CA LEU A 50 -13.80 -16.45 -16.31
C LEU A 50 -12.28 -16.46 -16.54
N GLY A 51 -11.46 -16.60 -15.49
CA GLY A 51 -10.00 -16.64 -15.61
C GLY A 51 -9.35 -15.26 -15.82
N GLY A 52 -10.07 -14.17 -15.55
CA GLY A 52 -9.63 -12.79 -15.76
C GLY A 52 -8.36 -12.39 -15.00
N ILE A 53 -8.18 -12.90 -13.77
CA ILE A 53 -7.04 -12.53 -12.92
C ILE A 53 -5.70 -12.92 -13.57
N PRO A 54 -5.46 -14.18 -13.99
CA PRO A 54 -4.24 -14.54 -14.74
C PRO A 54 -3.99 -13.69 -15.98
N ILE A 55 -5.05 -13.39 -16.73
CA ILE A 55 -4.95 -12.64 -17.99
C ILE A 55 -4.51 -11.20 -17.73
N VAL A 56 -5.12 -10.52 -16.76
CA VAL A 56 -4.74 -9.17 -16.34
C VAL A 56 -3.35 -9.18 -15.68
N GLY A 57 -3.09 -10.16 -14.82
CA GLY A 57 -1.82 -10.33 -14.12
C GLY A 57 -0.63 -10.43 -15.07
N ASN A 58 -0.75 -11.18 -16.17
CA ASN A 58 0.29 -11.26 -17.20
C ASN A 58 0.64 -9.91 -17.85
N LYS A 59 -0.27 -8.92 -17.81
CA LYS A 59 -0.05 -7.60 -18.41
C LYS A 59 0.77 -6.66 -17.52
N ILE A 60 0.99 -6.98 -16.24
CA ILE A 60 1.85 -6.16 -15.36
C ILE A 60 3.32 -6.20 -15.80
N ASN A 61 3.73 -7.25 -16.53
CA ASN A 61 5.09 -7.37 -17.08
C ASN A 61 5.25 -6.68 -18.45
N SER A 62 4.25 -5.94 -18.91
CA SER A 62 4.32 -5.20 -20.17
C SER A 62 5.43 -4.14 -20.12
N PRO A 63 6.26 -4.00 -21.18
CA PRO A 63 7.20 -2.88 -21.29
C PRO A 63 6.50 -1.54 -21.49
N ASN A 64 5.21 -1.54 -21.85
CA ASN A 64 4.42 -0.34 -22.00
C ASN A 64 3.84 0.09 -20.62
N PRO A 65 4.27 1.23 -20.05
CA PRO A 65 3.85 1.67 -18.72
C PRO A 65 2.35 1.97 -18.63
N ASN A 66 1.70 2.39 -19.72
CA ASN A 66 0.25 2.61 -19.74
C ASN A 66 -0.50 1.27 -19.61
N ILE A 67 -0.07 0.22 -20.32
CA ILE A 67 -0.65 -1.13 -20.17
C ILE A 67 -0.44 -1.64 -18.74
N LYS A 68 0.77 -1.50 -18.22
CA LYS A 68 1.13 -1.91 -16.85
C LYS A 68 0.25 -1.19 -15.82
N GLU A 69 0.09 0.13 -15.92
CA GLU A 69 -0.79 0.93 -15.07
C GLU A 69 -2.25 0.45 -15.12
N LYS A 70 -2.82 0.22 -16.32
CA LYS A 70 -4.21 -0.25 -16.44
C LYS A 70 -4.39 -1.66 -15.89
N ALA A 71 -3.39 -2.53 -16.03
CA ALA A 71 -3.40 -3.86 -15.44
C ALA A 71 -3.40 -3.80 -13.91
N LEU A 72 -2.53 -2.99 -13.31
CA LEU A 72 -2.46 -2.80 -11.86
C LEU A 72 -3.77 -2.21 -11.30
N ASN A 73 -4.35 -1.22 -11.97
CA ASN A 73 -5.64 -0.65 -11.57
C ASN A 73 -6.80 -1.68 -11.66
N ALA A 74 -6.80 -2.54 -12.68
CA ALA A 74 -7.78 -3.61 -12.79
C ALA A 74 -7.61 -4.66 -11.67
N LEU A 75 -6.37 -5.07 -11.37
CA LEU A 75 -6.10 -5.96 -10.23
C LEU A 75 -6.50 -5.32 -8.90
N ASN A 76 -6.24 -4.03 -8.69
CA ASN A 76 -6.65 -3.30 -7.48
C ASN A 76 -8.16 -3.35 -7.25
N ASN A 77 -8.95 -3.21 -8.32
CA ASN A 77 -10.40 -3.30 -8.22
C ASN A 77 -10.86 -4.75 -7.98
N LEU A 78 -10.20 -5.73 -8.61
CA LEU A 78 -10.48 -7.14 -8.39
C LEU A 78 -10.12 -7.61 -6.98
N SER A 79 -9.09 -7.02 -6.36
CA SER A 79 -8.61 -7.37 -5.02
C SER A 79 -9.52 -6.88 -3.89
N VAL A 80 -10.56 -6.09 -4.18
CA VAL A 80 -11.58 -5.72 -3.19
C VAL A 80 -12.35 -6.97 -2.72
N ASN A 81 -12.46 -7.99 -3.57
CA ASN A 81 -13.00 -9.30 -3.17
C ASN A 81 -11.89 -10.16 -2.55
N VAL A 82 -12.10 -10.65 -1.32
CA VAL A 82 -11.11 -11.43 -0.56
C VAL A 82 -10.75 -12.75 -1.24
N GLU A 83 -11.70 -13.46 -1.86
CA GLU A 83 -11.42 -14.71 -2.59
C GLU A 83 -10.51 -14.47 -3.81
N ASN A 84 -10.67 -13.30 -4.45
CA ASN A 84 -9.79 -12.90 -5.55
C ASN A 84 -8.36 -12.63 -5.05
N GLN A 85 -8.17 -12.11 -3.83
CA GLN A 85 -6.84 -11.86 -3.28
C GLN A 85 -6.00 -13.14 -3.22
N ILE A 86 -6.61 -14.29 -2.92
CA ILE A 86 -5.95 -15.60 -2.92
C ILE A 86 -5.30 -15.92 -4.28
N LYS A 87 -5.91 -15.49 -5.38
CA LYS A 87 -5.39 -15.66 -6.74
C LYS A 87 -4.43 -14.53 -7.15
N ILE A 88 -4.63 -13.31 -6.64
CA ILE A 88 -3.80 -12.14 -6.97
C ILE A 88 -2.46 -12.17 -6.24
N LYS A 89 -2.38 -12.79 -5.06
CA LYS A 89 -1.17 -12.78 -4.20
C LYS A 89 0.11 -13.22 -4.91
N VAL A 90 0.02 -14.07 -5.93
CA VAL A 90 1.16 -14.53 -6.74
C VAL A 90 1.89 -13.39 -7.46
N TYR A 91 1.24 -12.24 -7.64
CA TYR A 91 1.82 -11.06 -8.29
C TYR A 91 2.48 -10.09 -7.30
N ILE A 92 2.29 -10.24 -5.98
CA ILE A 92 2.75 -9.25 -4.97
C ILE A 92 4.25 -8.98 -5.13
N ASN A 93 5.09 -10.01 -5.24
CA ASN A 93 6.53 -9.81 -5.40
C ASN A 93 6.88 -8.97 -6.63
N GLN A 94 6.25 -9.25 -7.78
CA GLN A 94 6.49 -8.48 -8.99
C GLN A 94 5.99 -7.04 -8.87
N VAL A 95 4.84 -6.83 -8.21
CA VAL A 95 4.29 -5.48 -7.97
C VAL A 95 5.19 -4.70 -7.02
N CYS A 96 5.74 -5.34 -5.99
CA CYS A 96 6.75 -4.76 -5.10
C CYS A 96 7.98 -4.32 -5.90
N GLU A 97 8.57 -5.20 -6.71
CA GLU A 97 9.72 -4.84 -7.57
C GLU A 97 9.41 -3.63 -8.46
N ASP A 98 8.24 -3.61 -9.11
CA ASP A 98 7.81 -2.49 -9.97
C ASP A 98 7.63 -1.17 -9.18
N VAL A 99 7.14 -1.24 -7.95
CA VAL A 99 6.88 -0.08 -7.08
C VAL A 99 8.18 0.49 -6.51
N PHE A 100 9.08 -0.38 -6.04
CA PHE A 100 10.30 0.03 -5.34
C PHE A 100 11.47 0.35 -6.27
N SER A 101 11.54 -0.29 -7.44
CA SER A 101 12.57 -0.03 -8.46
C SER A 101 12.11 0.95 -9.54
N GLY A 102 10.82 1.28 -9.58
CA GLY A 102 10.22 2.17 -10.57
C GLY A 102 10.56 3.66 -10.38
N SER A 103 10.26 4.47 -11.40
CA SER A 103 10.38 5.93 -11.30
C SER A 103 9.48 6.48 -10.18
N PRO A 104 10.01 7.30 -9.25
CA PRO A 104 9.23 7.93 -8.20
C PRO A 104 8.05 8.71 -8.78
N ASN A 105 6.89 8.63 -8.10
CA ASN A 105 5.64 9.30 -8.46
C ASN A 105 5.04 8.92 -9.82
N SER A 106 5.56 7.88 -10.47
CA SER A 106 4.97 7.40 -11.72
C SER A 106 3.56 6.85 -11.50
N VAL A 107 2.72 6.91 -12.53
CA VAL A 107 1.37 6.33 -12.49
C VAL A 107 1.40 4.83 -12.20
N VAL A 108 2.45 4.12 -12.63
CA VAL A 108 2.69 2.71 -12.34
C VAL A 108 2.97 2.50 -10.85
N GLN A 109 3.88 3.28 -10.26
CA GLN A 109 4.17 3.20 -8.82
C GLN A 109 2.89 3.44 -8.00
N LEU A 110 2.11 4.45 -8.36
CA LEU A 110 0.88 4.77 -7.65
C LEU A 110 -0.19 3.67 -7.79
N ALA A 111 -0.35 3.09 -8.98
CA ALA A 111 -1.27 1.98 -9.21
C ALA A 111 -0.85 0.72 -8.44
N GLY A 112 0.46 0.44 -8.40
CA GLY A 112 1.03 -0.66 -7.63
C GLY A 112 0.81 -0.46 -6.13
N LEU A 113 1.11 0.72 -5.58
CA LEU A 113 0.88 1.04 -4.16
C LEU A 113 -0.58 0.87 -3.75
N ARG A 114 -1.54 1.26 -4.60
CA ARG A 114 -2.98 1.05 -4.33
C ARG A 114 -3.32 -0.43 -4.23
N LEU A 115 -2.85 -1.24 -5.19
CA LEU A 115 -3.03 -2.69 -5.15
C LEU A 115 -2.42 -3.29 -3.88
N LEU A 116 -1.17 -2.94 -3.55
CA LEU A 116 -0.50 -3.43 -2.35
C LEU A 116 -1.25 -3.04 -1.08
N THR A 117 -1.77 -1.81 -1.01
CA THR A 117 -2.60 -1.34 0.11
C THR A 117 -3.87 -2.18 0.26
N ASN A 118 -4.57 -2.49 -0.84
CA ASN A 118 -5.76 -3.35 -0.79
C ASN A 118 -5.42 -4.78 -0.35
N MET A 119 -4.28 -5.31 -0.81
CA MET A 119 -3.81 -6.65 -0.45
C MET A 119 -3.35 -6.76 1.01
N THR A 120 -3.17 -5.65 1.72
CA THR A 120 -2.73 -5.64 3.13
C THR A 120 -3.82 -5.24 4.11
N VAL A 121 -5.05 -5.01 3.65
CA VAL A 121 -6.19 -4.67 4.53
C VAL A 121 -6.43 -5.76 5.59
N THR A 122 -6.15 -7.02 5.27
CA THR A 122 -6.16 -8.13 6.24
C THR A 122 -4.75 -8.66 6.45
N ASN A 123 -4.55 -9.37 7.56
CA ASN A 123 -3.25 -9.94 7.92
C ASN A 123 -2.83 -11.11 7.01
N ASP A 124 -3.75 -11.67 6.21
CA ASP A 124 -3.56 -12.91 5.45
C ASP A 124 -2.39 -12.86 4.45
N HIS A 125 -2.04 -11.66 3.98
CA HIS A 125 -1.04 -11.48 2.92
C HIS A 125 0.10 -10.55 3.34
N GLN A 126 0.06 -9.99 4.55
CA GLN A 126 1.06 -9.02 5.00
C GLN A 126 2.46 -9.64 5.14
N HIS A 127 2.58 -10.90 5.56
CA HIS A 127 3.85 -11.64 5.62
C HIS A 127 4.58 -11.71 4.27
N MET A 128 3.87 -11.57 3.13
CA MET A 128 4.50 -11.56 1.81
C MET A 128 5.35 -10.30 1.55
N PHE A 129 5.23 -9.29 2.41
CA PHE A 129 5.99 -8.05 2.33
C PHE A 129 7.31 -8.09 3.12
N GLU A 130 7.63 -9.22 3.77
CA GLU A 130 8.82 -9.36 4.61
C GLU A 130 10.14 -9.03 3.90
N LEU A 131 10.23 -9.39 2.63
CA LEU A 131 11.40 -9.12 1.80
C LEU A 131 11.49 -7.66 1.34
N HIS A 132 10.41 -6.89 1.52
CA HIS A 132 10.20 -5.59 0.91
C HIS A 132 10.05 -4.43 1.92
N TYR A 133 10.20 -4.66 3.23
CA TYR A 133 10.04 -3.57 4.22
C TYR A 133 11.08 -2.47 4.07
N ARG A 134 12.31 -2.81 3.68
CA ARG A 134 13.41 -1.84 3.58
C ARG A 134 13.11 -0.66 2.64
N PRO A 135 12.61 -0.86 1.41
CA PRO A 135 12.32 0.25 0.51
C PRO A 135 11.03 1.03 0.84
N VAL A 136 10.08 0.47 1.60
CA VAL A 136 8.75 1.09 1.80
C VAL A 136 8.86 2.49 2.44
N PRO A 137 9.57 2.71 3.56
CA PRO A 137 9.71 4.05 4.12
C PRO A 137 10.43 5.03 3.18
N GLY A 138 11.36 4.56 2.34
CA GLY A 138 12.07 5.39 1.36
C GLY A 138 11.14 6.03 0.32
N LEU A 139 9.97 5.44 0.07
CA LEU A 139 8.96 6.00 -0.83
C LEU A 139 8.29 7.27 -0.28
N LEU A 140 8.48 7.59 1.00
CA LEU A 140 8.00 8.83 1.61
C LEU A 140 8.77 10.07 1.14
N THR A 141 9.77 9.92 0.28
CA THR A 141 10.41 11.04 -0.46
C THR A 141 9.56 11.54 -1.65
N GLY A 142 8.50 10.82 -2.00
CA GLY A 142 7.58 11.18 -3.08
C GLY A 142 6.74 12.44 -2.83
N ASN A 143 5.86 12.76 -3.79
CA ASN A 143 4.89 13.84 -3.66
C ASN A 143 3.78 13.49 -2.64
N GLY A 144 2.89 14.44 -2.35
CA GLY A 144 1.82 14.26 -1.36
C GLY A 144 0.92 13.04 -1.63
N ASN A 145 0.58 12.76 -2.89
CA ASN A 145 -0.26 11.62 -3.24
C ASN A 145 0.44 10.28 -2.98
N THR A 146 1.71 10.17 -3.38
CA THR A 146 2.53 8.97 -3.13
C THR A 146 2.71 8.77 -1.64
N LYS A 147 3.06 9.82 -0.89
CA LYS A 147 3.17 9.78 0.58
C LYS A 147 1.91 9.25 1.25
N VAL A 148 0.74 9.77 0.87
CA VAL A 148 -0.54 9.30 1.41
C VAL A 148 -0.76 7.82 1.15
N GLN A 149 -0.46 7.31 -0.05
CA GLN A 149 -0.63 5.88 -0.34
C GLN A 149 0.37 5.01 0.42
N VAL A 150 1.64 5.44 0.51
CA VAL A 150 2.66 4.71 1.29
C VAL A 150 2.28 4.65 2.77
N LEU A 151 1.77 5.75 3.34
CA LEU A 151 1.30 5.77 4.73
C LEU A 151 0.09 4.86 4.94
N LYS A 152 -0.83 4.75 3.99
CA LYS A 152 -1.95 3.78 4.09
C LYS A 152 -1.44 2.34 4.14
N LEU A 153 -0.48 2.00 3.27
CA LEU A 153 0.17 0.70 3.30
C LEU A 153 0.84 0.46 4.66
N LEU A 154 1.67 1.39 5.12
CA LEU A 154 2.36 1.28 6.42
C LEU A 154 1.41 1.14 7.60
N LEU A 155 0.27 1.84 7.59
CA LEU A 155 -0.75 1.73 8.63
C LEU A 155 -1.38 0.34 8.67
N ASN A 156 -1.74 -0.24 7.52
CA ASN A 156 -2.24 -1.61 7.46
C ASN A 156 -1.23 -2.60 8.06
N LEU A 157 0.06 -2.43 7.73
CA LEU A 157 1.11 -3.30 8.25
C LEU A 157 1.34 -3.10 9.75
N SER A 158 1.28 -1.86 10.26
CA SER A 158 1.59 -1.55 11.65
C SER A 158 0.53 -1.99 12.66
N GLU A 159 -0.69 -2.29 12.20
CA GLU A 159 -1.74 -2.88 13.05
C GLU A 159 -1.47 -4.35 13.39
N ASN A 160 -0.58 -5.02 12.66
CA ASN A 160 -0.25 -6.42 12.87
C ASN A 160 1.07 -6.57 13.66
N PRO A 161 1.03 -7.13 14.89
CA PRO A 161 2.22 -7.31 15.71
C PRO A 161 3.37 -8.05 15.01
N ALA A 162 3.06 -9.06 14.19
CA ALA A 162 4.05 -9.85 13.44
C ALA A 162 4.91 -9.01 12.48
N MET A 163 4.42 -7.84 12.09
CA MET A 163 5.08 -6.93 11.15
C MET A 163 6.00 -5.91 11.85
N THR A 164 5.83 -5.76 13.16
CA THR A 164 6.45 -4.68 13.96
C THR A 164 7.96 -4.74 13.91
N GLU A 165 8.57 -5.93 14.04
CA GLU A 165 10.03 -6.10 13.96
C GLU A 165 10.56 -5.66 12.60
N GLY A 166 9.93 -6.12 11.53
CA GLY A 166 10.32 -5.83 10.15
C GLY A 166 10.21 -4.34 9.81
N LEU A 167 9.16 -3.67 10.30
CA LEU A 167 8.98 -2.23 10.15
C LEU A 167 10.03 -1.44 10.95
N LEU A 168 10.26 -1.80 12.22
CA LEU A 168 11.24 -1.13 13.08
C LEU A 168 12.68 -1.33 12.61
N GLY A 169 12.97 -2.47 11.98
CA GLY A 169 14.27 -2.78 11.37
C GLY A 169 14.49 -2.17 9.98
N ALA A 170 13.46 -1.60 9.35
CA ALA A 170 13.58 -0.99 8.03
C ALA A 170 14.54 0.21 8.06
N GLN A 171 15.36 0.35 7.03
CA GLN A 171 16.30 1.46 6.88
C GLN A 171 15.58 2.69 6.36
N VAL A 172 15.72 3.81 7.06
CA VAL A 172 14.98 5.04 6.77
C VAL A 172 15.88 6.24 6.90
N ASP A 173 15.80 7.16 5.93
CA ASP A 173 16.53 8.42 5.98
C ASP A 173 15.92 9.36 7.04
N SER A 174 16.74 10.23 7.64
CA SER A 174 16.29 11.18 8.66
C SER A 174 15.24 12.17 8.16
N SER A 175 15.15 12.40 6.85
CA SER A 175 14.06 13.17 6.22
C SER A 175 12.67 12.62 6.52
N PHE A 176 12.53 11.35 6.93
CA PHE A 176 11.27 10.82 7.42
C PHE A 176 10.68 11.68 8.54
N LEU A 177 11.52 12.22 9.43
CA LEU A 177 11.06 13.06 10.54
C LEU A 177 10.44 14.37 10.05
N SER A 178 10.68 14.79 8.80
CA SER A 178 10.00 15.95 8.21
C SER A 178 8.49 15.74 8.08
N LEU A 179 7.99 14.50 8.15
CA LEU A 179 6.54 14.21 8.12
C LEU A 179 5.81 14.69 9.37
N TYR A 180 6.52 14.94 10.48
CA TYR A 180 5.97 15.49 11.72
C TYR A 180 6.05 17.03 11.79
N ASP A 181 6.48 17.71 10.73
CA ASP A 181 6.51 19.16 10.71
C ASP A 181 5.09 19.75 10.69
N GLY A 182 4.81 20.75 11.54
CA GLY A 182 3.49 21.34 11.69
C GLY A 182 2.93 22.07 10.45
N HIS A 183 3.72 22.24 9.39
CA HIS A 183 3.26 22.80 8.11
C HIS A 183 2.82 21.72 7.11
N ILE A 184 3.03 20.45 7.42
CA ILE A 184 2.59 19.32 6.59
C ILE A 184 1.06 19.22 6.62
N ALA A 185 0.48 18.74 5.53
CA ALA A 185 -0.96 18.52 5.43
C ALA A 185 -1.47 17.65 6.60
N LYS A 186 -2.57 18.08 7.24
CA LYS A 186 -3.26 17.38 8.34
C LYS A 186 -3.38 15.87 8.09
N GLU A 187 -3.78 15.50 6.88
CA GLU A 187 -4.02 14.12 6.48
C GLU A 187 -2.75 13.23 6.55
N ILE A 188 -1.57 13.82 6.37
CA ILE A 188 -0.28 13.12 6.50
C ILE A 188 0.13 13.09 7.97
N LEU A 189 -0.02 14.19 8.69
CA LEU A 189 0.27 14.29 10.12
C LEU A 189 -0.49 13.23 10.93
N LEU A 190 -1.81 13.16 10.76
CA LEU A 190 -2.64 12.18 11.48
C LEU A 190 -2.21 10.73 11.20
N ARG A 191 -1.79 10.43 9.96
CA ARG A 191 -1.34 9.08 9.61
C ARG A 191 0.03 8.73 10.18
N VAL A 192 0.97 9.66 10.19
CA VAL A 192 2.30 9.38 10.77
C VAL A 192 2.23 9.27 12.30
N LEU A 193 1.36 10.05 12.95
CA LEU A 193 1.07 9.91 14.38
C LEU A 193 0.39 8.55 14.68
N MET A 194 -0.57 8.13 13.84
CA MET A 194 -1.22 6.83 13.97
C MET A 194 -0.26 5.66 13.72
N LEU A 195 0.67 5.79 12.77
CA LEU A 195 1.71 4.79 12.54
C LEU A 195 2.58 4.57 13.78
N PHE A 196 2.99 5.67 14.43
CA PHE A 196 3.75 5.65 15.68
C PHE A 196 2.95 4.97 16.81
N GLU A 197 1.67 5.31 16.95
CA GLU A 197 0.78 4.72 17.95
C GLU A 197 0.59 3.21 17.75
N ASN A 198 0.31 2.77 16.52
CA ASN A 198 0.10 1.36 16.19
C ASN A 198 1.34 0.52 16.53
N ILE A 199 2.53 1.01 16.20
CA ILE A 199 3.81 0.35 16.53
C ILE A 199 3.98 0.25 18.05
N ASN A 200 3.74 1.33 18.80
CA ASN A 200 3.84 1.29 20.27
C ASN A 200 2.83 0.34 20.91
N ASN A 201 1.60 0.29 20.39
CA ASN A 201 0.58 -0.63 20.88
C ASN A 201 1.00 -2.09 20.66
N CYS A 202 1.57 -2.42 19.50
CA CYS A 202 2.10 -3.77 19.22
C CYS A 202 3.24 -4.14 20.18
N LEU A 203 4.21 -3.24 20.41
CA LEU A 203 5.31 -3.48 21.34
C LEU A 203 4.83 -3.73 22.79
N ARG A 204 3.75 -3.07 23.21
CA ARG A 204 3.14 -3.28 24.54
C ARG A 204 2.45 -4.64 24.66
N MET A 205 1.84 -5.14 23.58
CA MET A 205 1.10 -6.40 23.58
C MET A 205 2.01 -7.63 23.62
N GLU A 206 3.15 -7.59 22.91
CA GLU A 206 4.04 -8.75 22.82
C GLU A 206 5.08 -8.85 23.97
N GLY A 207 5.08 -7.91 24.92
CA GLY A 207 6.09 -7.91 25.98
C GLY A 207 7.52 -7.86 25.41
N TYR A 208 7.70 -7.20 24.25
CA TYR A 208 8.95 -7.10 23.46
C TYR A 208 10.21 -6.73 24.27
N LEU A 209 10.02 -6.22 25.48
CA LEU A 209 11.06 -5.87 26.44
C LEU A 209 11.85 -7.07 27.00
N VAL A 210 11.48 -8.32 26.70
CA VAL A 210 12.15 -9.52 27.25
C VAL A 210 13.35 -9.98 26.41
N VAL A 211 13.37 -9.72 25.09
CA VAL A 211 14.52 -9.97 24.21
C VAL A 211 14.56 -8.82 23.19
N GLN A 212 15.41 -7.81 23.40
CA GLN A 212 15.49 -6.69 22.47
C GLN A 212 16.12 -7.14 21.15
N PRO A 213 15.41 -7.02 20.01
CA PRO A 213 16.03 -7.19 18.70
C PRO A 213 17.17 -6.18 18.55
N ILE A 214 18.29 -6.61 17.97
CA ILE A 214 19.40 -5.71 17.68
C ILE A 214 19.05 -4.95 16.41
N PHE A 215 18.43 -3.78 16.56
CA PHE A 215 18.23 -2.85 15.46
C PHE A 215 19.55 -2.17 15.09
N THR A 216 19.78 -1.96 13.79
CA THR A 216 20.97 -1.28 13.28
C THR A 216 20.75 0.23 13.22
N ASN A 217 21.82 1.02 13.36
CA ASN A 217 21.79 2.47 13.12
C ASN A 217 21.10 2.80 11.78
N GLY A 218 20.30 3.88 11.76
CA GLY A 218 19.51 4.28 10.59
C GLY A 218 18.19 3.51 10.41
N SER A 219 17.83 2.64 11.35
CA SER A 219 16.52 2.00 11.32
C SER A 219 15.40 2.92 11.79
N LEU A 220 14.16 2.59 11.40
CA LEU A 220 12.96 3.29 11.86
C LEU A 220 12.87 3.34 13.39
N PHE A 221 13.32 2.29 14.08
CA PHE A 221 13.41 2.26 15.54
C PHE A 221 14.22 3.44 16.10
N PHE A 222 15.44 3.68 15.61
CA PHE A 222 16.28 4.78 16.10
C PHE A 222 15.69 6.16 15.80
N LEU A 223 14.94 6.30 14.70
CA LEU A 223 14.22 7.54 14.41
C LEU A 223 13.04 7.73 15.38
N PHE A 224 12.20 6.71 15.57
CA PHE A 224 10.99 6.80 16.41
C PHE A 224 11.31 7.05 17.88
N TYR A 225 12.33 6.38 18.41
CA TYR A 225 12.71 6.47 19.82
C TYR A 225 13.88 7.44 20.06
N GLY A 226 14.24 8.23 19.05
CA GLY A 226 15.20 9.32 19.17
C GLY A 226 14.57 10.61 19.71
N GLU A 227 15.38 11.45 20.35
CA GLU A 227 14.94 12.71 20.95
C GLU A 227 14.32 13.68 19.90
N GLU A 228 14.82 13.68 18.66
CA GLU A 228 14.27 14.55 17.61
C GLU A 228 12.81 14.21 17.28
N CYS A 229 12.44 12.91 17.23
CA CYS A 229 11.06 12.51 16.99
C CYS A 229 10.15 12.96 18.14
N ALA A 230 10.59 12.76 19.38
CA ALA A 230 9.84 13.22 20.54
C ALA A 230 9.66 14.74 20.57
N GLN A 231 10.68 15.52 20.20
CA GLN A 231 10.56 16.98 20.08
C GLN A 231 9.54 17.39 19.01
N LYS A 232 9.54 16.73 17.85
CA LYS A 232 8.56 17.01 16.79
C LYS A 232 7.14 16.65 17.21
N ILE A 233 6.93 15.51 17.88
CA ILE A 233 5.61 15.13 18.43
C ILE A 233 5.16 16.14 19.49
N ARG A 234 6.05 16.56 20.40
CA ARG A 234 5.74 17.62 21.41
C ARG A 234 5.37 18.94 20.74
N ALA A 235 6.02 19.33 19.65
CA ALA A 235 5.67 20.53 18.91
C ALA A 235 4.24 20.46 18.31
N LEU A 236 3.81 19.28 17.88
CA LEU A 236 2.46 19.07 17.33
C LEU A 236 1.33 19.19 18.36
N VAL A 237 1.63 19.12 19.67
CA VAL A 237 0.66 19.43 20.73
C VAL A 237 0.15 20.88 20.65
N HIS A 238 0.95 21.77 20.06
CA HIS A 238 0.60 23.17 19.83
C HIS A 238 0.13 23.46 18.40
N HIS A 239 -0.06 22.43 17.56
CA HIS A 239 -0.49 22.56 16.16
C HIS A 239 -1.87 23.23 16.05
N HIS A 240 -2.15 24.06 15.04
CA HIS A 240 -3.42 24.80 14.97
C HIS A 240 -4.69 23.91 14.86
N ASP A 241 -4.61 22.77 14.18
CA ASP A 241 -5.71 21.81 14.01
C ASP A 241 -5.95 20.96 15.28
N ALA A 242 -7.21 20.87 15.72
CA ALA A 242 -7.59 20.22 16.97
C ALA A 242 -7.36 18.70 16.99
N GLU A 243 -7.62 18.01 15.87
CA GLU A 243 -7.44 16.55 15.80
C GLU A 243 -5.95 16.18 15.87
N VAL A 244 -5.09 16.99 15.24
CA VAL A 244 -3.63 16.80 15.34
C VAL A 244 -3.15 17.01 16.77
N LYS A 245 -3.63 18.06 17.46
CA LYS A 245 -3.29 18.29 18.88
C LYS A 245 -3.70 17.11 19.75
N GLU A 246 -4.96 16.70 19.65
CA GLU A 246 -5.52 15.61 20.44
C GLU A 246 -4.72 14.34 20.23
N LYS A 247 -4.44 13.99 18.97
CA LYS A 247 -3.65 12.81 18.64
C LYS A 247 -2.22 12.90 19.15
N ALA A 248 -1.56 14.05 19.02
CA ALA A 248 -0.20 14.24 19.52
C ALA A 248 -0.12 14.08 21.03
N VAL A 249 -1.10 14.59 21.78
CA VAL A 249 -1.18 14.48 23.25
C VAL A 249 -1.29 13.03 23.71
N THR A 250 -2.05 12.19 23.01
CA THR A 250 -2.23 10.78 23.42
C THR A 250 -0.99 9.92 23.23
N ILE A 251 -0.06 10.34 22.37
CA ILE A 251 1.12 9.54 21.99
C ILE A 251 2.45 10.15 22.40
N ILE A 252 2.46 11.25 23.17
CA ILE A 252 3.70 11.88 23.64
C ILE A 252 4.57 10.79 24.27
N PRO A 253 5.78 10.53 23.74
CA PRO A 253 6.68 9.57 24.35
C PRO A 253 7.08 10.09 25.73
N THR A 254 6.72 9.37 26.79
CA THR A 254 7.36 9.51 28.09
C THR A 254 8.76 8.91 27.98
N ILE A 255 9.70 9.73 27.51
CA ILE A 255 11.14 9.42 27.59
C ILE A 255 11.57 9.58 29.05
#